data_AF-A0A9E4UK97-F1
#
_entry.id   AF-A0A9E4UK97-F1
#
_cell.length_a   1.000
_cell.length_b   1.000
_cell.length_c   1.000
_cell.angle_alpha   90.00
_cell.angle_beta   90.00
_cell.angle_gamma   90.00
#
_symmetry.space_group_name_H-M   'P 1'
#
loop_
_entity.id
_entity.type
_entity.pdbx_description
1 polymer ?
#
loop_
_entity_poly.entity_id
_entity_poly.type
_entity_poly.pdbx_seq_one_letter_code
_entity_poly.pdbx_strand_id
1 'polypeptide(L)' 'AGGGRMWMEEEGTRVNHIRTDHFLETGADVVGVSCPFCLQMMEEGIGAKGMGDTKQAKDLLELLAESLDGPESG' A
#
# COMPACT_ATOMS: atom_id res chain seq x y z
N ALA A 1 -13.15 0.61 5.25
CA ALA A 1 -11.96 -0.05 4.62
C ALA A 1 -11.10 -0.81 5.65
N GLY A 2 -10.47 -1.93 5.21
CA GLY A 2 -9.54 -2.80 5.97
C GLY A 2 -10.19 -3.85 6.90
N GLY A 3 -10.08 -5.14 6.53
CA GLY A 3 -10.25 -6.36 7.37
C GLY A 3 -11.62 -6.71 7.95
N GLY A 4 -12.38 -5.71 8.42
CA GLY A 4 -13.71 -5.91 9.03
C GLY A 4 -14.68 -4.75 8.81
N ARG A 5 -14.24 -3.70 8.11
CA ARG A 5 -15.04 -2.48 7.85
C ARG A 5 -15.36 -2.29 6.37
N MET A 6 -15.40 -3.38 5.60
CA MET A 6 -15.78 -3.32 4.18
C MET A 6 -17.31 -3.19 4.01
N TRP A 7 -18.07 -3.72 4.97
CA TRP A 7 -19.54 -3.80 4.96
C TRP A 7 -20.22 -2.79 5.89
N MET A 8 -19.44 -1.97 6.61
CA MET A 8 -19.96 -0.88 7.41
C MET A 8 -19.86 0.41 6.62
N GLU A 9 -20.91 1.21 6.63
CA GLU A 9 -20.84 2.57 6.11
C GLU A 9 -19.86 3.38 6.97
N GLU A 10 -18.83 3.92 6.33
CA GLU A 10 -17.90 4.85 6.97
C GLU A 10 -18.49 6.26 6.84
N GLU A 11 -18.74 6.94 7.95
CA GLU A 11 -19.07 8.37 7.92
C GLU A 11 -17.79 9.18 7.63
N GLY A 12 -17.77 9.93 6.53
CA GLY A 12 -16.66 10.78 6.11
C GLY A 12 -15.74 10.15 5.06
N THR A 13 -14.50 10.67 4.94
CA THR A 13 -13.53 10.18 3.95
C THR A 13 -13.08 8.77 4.32
N ARG A 14 -13.23 7.83 3.37
CA ARG A 14 -12.77 6.44 3.55
C ARG A 14 -11.29 6.40 3.94
N VAL A 15 -10.97 5.54 4.91
CA VAL A 15 -9.61 5.50 5.49
C VAL A 15 -8.53 5.17 4.48
N ASN A 16 -8.83 4.38 3.44
CA ASN A 16 -7.87 4.07 2.38
C ASN A 16 -7.41 5.33 1.65
N HIS A 17 -8.32 6.24 1.28
CA HIS A 17 -7.95 7.50 0.62
C HIS A 17 -7.08 8.40 1.52
N ILE A 18 -7.43 8.52 2.80
CA ILE A 18 -6.64 9.33 3.76
C ILE A 18 -5.21 8.76 3.89
N ARG A 19 -5.09 7.44 4.03
CA ARG A 19 -3.78 6.78 4.17
C ARG A 19 -2.96 6.85 2.89
N THR A 20 -3.60 6.78 1.72
CA THR A 20 -2.93 7.00 0.44
C THR A 20 -2.44 8.44 0.32
N ASP A 21 -3.22 9.45 0.73
CA ASP A 21 -2.78 10.85 0.69
C ASP A 21 -1.55 11.07 1.57
N HIS A 22 -1.55 10.54 2.81
CA HIS A 22 -0.36 10.58 3.67
C HIS A 22 0.85 9.89 3.05
N PHE A 23 0.66 8.75 2.37
CA PHE A 23 1.74 8.07 1.66
C PHE A 23 2.30 8.93 0.52
N LEU A 24 1.44 9.53 -0.29
CA LEU A 24 1.86 10.38 -1.42
C LEU A 24 2.63 11.63 -0.95
N GLU A 25 2.25 12.21 0.20
CA GLU A 25 2.96 13.33 0.81
C GLU A 25 4.41 13.02 1.19
N THR A 26 4.76 11.75 1.42
CA THR A 26 6.15 11.36 1.75
C THR A 26 7.10 11.46 0.56
N GLY A 27 6.58 11.45 -0.67
CA GLY A 27 7.37 11.35 -1.89
C GLY A 27 7.96 9.96 -2.17
N ALA A 28 7.79 8.98 -1.29
CA ALA A 28 8.27 7.61 -1.50
C ALA A 28 7.56 6.91 -2.67
N ASP A 29 8.25 5.97 -3.32
CA ASP A 29 7.68 5.18 -4.42
C ASP A 29 6.98 3.90 -3.96
N VAL A 30 7.39 3.38 -2.79
CA VAL A 30 6.87 2.13 -2.24
C VAL A 30 6.43 2.33 -0.79
N VAL A 31 5.27 1.80 -0.43
CA VAL A 31 4.81 1.65 0.95
C VAL A 31 4.82 0.18 1.35
N GLY A 32 5.56 -0.15 2.40
CA GLY A 32 5.60 -1.50 2.97
C GLY A 32 4.49 -1.72 3.99
N VAL A 33 3.85 -2.89 3.95
CA VAL A 33 2.82 -3.31 4.92
C VAL A 33 3.06 -4.76 5.36
N SER A 34 2.56 -5.13 6.55
CA SER A 34 2.69 -6.50 7.09
C SER A 34 1.34 -7.17 7.32
N CYS A 35 0.30 -6.71 6.64
CA CYS A 35 -1.06 -7.20 6.79
C CYS A 35 -1.75 -7.24 5.42
N PRO A 36 -2.33 -8.38 5.00
CA PRO A 36 -2.91 -8.53 3.66
C PRO A 36 -4.08 -7.57 3.42
N PHE A 37 -4.84 -7.22 4.47
CA PHE A 37 -5.91 -6.24 4.34
C PHE A 37 -5.40 -4.81 4.15
N CYS A 38 -4.25 -4.48 4.76
CA CYS A 38 -3.62 -3.18 4.55
C CYS A 38 -3.02 -3.10 3.14
N LEU A 39 -2.51 -4.22 2.61
CA LEU A 39 -2.00 -4.29 1.24
C LEU A 39 -3.12 -3.97 0.25
N GLN A 40 -4.23 -4.73 0.29
CA GLN A 40 -5.40 -4.47 -0.54
C GLN A 40 -5.91 -3.03 -0.37
N MET A 41 -5.99 -2.54 0.87
CA MET A 41 -6.44 -1.18 1.16
C MET A 41 -5.57 -0.11 0.46
N MET A 42 -4.25 -0.27 0.50
CA MET A 42 -3.32 0.66 -0.12
C MET A 42 -3.33 0.54 -1.64
N GLU A 43 -3.41 -0.68 -2.19
CA GLU A 43 -3.54 -0.91 -3.64
C GLU A 43 -4.80 -0.25 -4.21
N GLU A 44 -5.95 -0.47 -3.56
CA GLU A 44 -7.22 0.18 -3.93
C GLU A 44 -7.10 1.71 -3.87
N GLY A 45 -6.49 2.24 -2.81
CA GLY A 45 -6.32 3.68 -2.62
C GLY A 45 -5.38 4.31 -3.67
N ILE A 46 -4.25 3.66 -3.96
CA ILE A 46 -3.29 4.07 -5.01
C ILE A 46 -3.98 4.06 -6.39
N GLY A 47 -4.72 2.99 -6.70
CA GLY A 47 -5.49 2.87 -7.93
C GLY A 47 -6.55 3.97 -8.06
N ALA A 48 -7.28 4.25 -6.97
CA ALA A 48 -8.28 5.31 -6.95
C ALA A 48 -7.71 6.73 -7.14
N LYS A 49 -6.42 6.93 -6.84
CA LYS A 49 -5.70 8.19 -7.10
C LYS A 49 -5.02 8.22 -8.48
N GLY A 50 -5.10 7.15 -9.27
CA GLY A 50 -4.48 7.05 -10.59
C GLY A 50 -2.96 6.96 -10.56
N MET A 51 -2.38 6.49 -9.46
CA MET A 51 -0.93 6.51 -9.22
C MET A 51 -0.25 5.14 -9.41
N GLY A 52 -0.97 4.14 -9.89
CA GLY A 52 -0.50 2.75 -9.98
C GLY A 52 0.77 2.52 -10.80
N ASP A 53 1.09 3.41 -11.74
CA ASP A 53 2.29 3.31 -12.57
C ASP A 53 3.57 3.77 -11.85
N THR A 54 3.44 4.55 -10.78
CA THR A 54 4.58 5.20 -10.10
C THR A 54 4.67 4.89 -8.62
N LYS A 55 3.59 4.36 -8.02
CA LYS A 55 3.48 4.09 -6.60
C LYS A 55 3.02 2.66 -6.37
N GLN A 56 3.65 1.98 -5.42
CA GLN A 56 3.38 0.56 -5.13
C GLN A 56 3.20 0.32 -3.64
N ALA A 57 2.31 -0.60 -3.29
CA ALA A 57 2.27 -1.19 -1.96
C ALA A 57 2.89 -2.59 -2.04
N LYS A 58 3.73 -2.96 -1.06
CA LYS A 58 4.39 -4.27 -1.02
C LYS A 58 4.26 -4.91 0.36
N ASP A 59 4.22 -6.24 0.41
CA ASP A 59 4.33 -6.97 1.66
C ASP A 59 5.76 -6.88 2.21
N LEU A 60 5.89 -6.83 3.55
CA LEU A 60 7.18 -6.80 4.23
C LEU A 60 8.07 -7.98 3.83
N LEU A 61 7.51 -9.16 3.58
CA LEU A 61 8.27 -10.33 3.16
C LEU A 61 8.78 -10.21 1.72
N GLU A 62 8.07 -9.53 0.82
CA GLU A 62 8.55 -9.24 -0.53
C GLU A 62 9.74 -8.29 -0.48
N LEU A 63 9.64 -7.22 0.31
CA LEU A 63 10.73 -6.28 0.54
C LEU A 63 11.96 -6.97 1.17
N LEU A 64 11.72 -7.90 2.10
CA LEU A 64 12.80 -8.70 2.69
C LEU A 64 13.45 -9.59 1.64
N ALA A 65 12.67 -10.31 0.82
CA ALA A 65 13.20 -11.16 -0.25
C ALA A 65 14.05 -10.35 -1.24
N GLU A 66 13.53 -9.21 -1.72
CA GLU A 66 14.27 -8.29 -2.61
C GLU A 66 15.59 -7.80 -2.01
N SER A 67 15.64 -7.63 -0.67
CA SER A 67 16.88 -7.23 0.02
C SER A 67 17.90 -8.35 0.16
N LEU A 68 17.46 -9.61 0.13
CA LEU A 68 18.31 -10.79 0.21
C LEU A 68 18.88 -11.15 -1.17
N ASP A 69 18.13 -10.88 -2.24
CA ASP A 69 18.52 -11.07 -3.65
C ASP A 69 19.39 -9.91 -4.19
N GLY A 70 20.31 -9.38 -3.37
CA GLY A 70 21.32 -8.40 -3.81
C GLY A 70 22.05 -8.83 -5.08
N PRO A 71 22.67 -7.89 -5.84
CA PRO A 71 23.01 -8.06 -7.25
C PRO A 71 23.69 -9.40 -7.47
N GLU A 72 23.11 -10.21 -8.35
CA GLU A 72 23.51 -11.57 -8.65
C GLU A 72 25.02 -11.75 -8.48
N SER A 73 25.42 -12.59 -7.53
CA SER A 73 26.77 -13.13 -7.47
C SER A 73 26.97 -13.98 -8.74
N GLY A 74 27.36 -13.32 -9.82
CA GLY A 74 28.05 -13.94 -10.94
C GLY A 74 29.43 -14.43 -10.53
#